data_AF-A0A7V3T084-F1
#
_entry.id   AF-A0A7V3T084-F1
#
_cell.length_a   1.000
_cell.length_b   1.000
_cell.length_c   1.000
_cell.angle_alpha   90.00
_cell.angle_beta   90.00
_cell.angle_gamma   90.00
#
_symmetry.space_group_name_H-M   'P 1'
#
loop_
_entity.id
_entity.type
_entity.pdbx_description
1 polymer ?
#
loop_
_entity_poly.entity_id
_entity_poly.type
_entity_poly.pdbx_seq_one_letter_code
_entity_poly.pdbx_strand_id
1 'polypeptide(L)'
;MKKCRSYTIKFIIFVFILSAIFSNAGTFAAKEGGAKSYKTVLELERGSDPHATGLLSMTEKEWDKAKKSMVRAKKVKLNSLGMERVNEKLKKTKKKELDIKSAAAFGEEIILDSAGSTTQSSDQSFEMESLPSVTDNSVLSSFPPIRSQGSLSSCASFAVAYYQMTHMTGMARGWDVKNDPDDSRKFSPKWAYNLNNGGENRGQYWPQPYEMLPKHGCATLKDFPYTGDASDPKNHLSLPLNSAIWRNAINYRINQYGFADFNNN
;
A
#
# COMPACT_ATOMS: atom_id res chain seq x y z
N MET A 1 -14.85 -4.74 -40.45
CA MET A 1 -14.69 -5.44 -39.16
C MET A 1 -13.50 -4.83 -38.42
N LYS A 2 -13.74 -4.14 -37.29
CA LYS A 2 -12.69 -3.46 -36.50
C LYS A 2 -11.90 -4.49 -35.68
N LYS A 3 -10.58 -4.51 -35.81
CA LYS A 3 -9.66 -5.36 -35.04
C LYS A 3 -9.78 -5.02 -33.55
N CYS A 4 -10.16 -6.01 -32.75
CA CYS A 4 -10.16 -5.94 -31.30
C CYS A 4 -8.71 -5.98 -30.80
N ARG A 5 -8.23 -4.90 -30.17
CA ARG A 5 -6.93 -4.89 -29.48
C ARG A 5 -7.07 -5.70 -28.19
N SER A 6 -6.29 -6.77 -28.09
CA SER A 6 -6.12 -7.56 -26.87
C SER A 6 -5.42 -6.70 -25.82
N TYR A 7 -6.06 -6.49 -24.66
CA TYR A 7 -5.45 -5.84 -23.51
C TYR A 7 -4.83 -6.90 -22.61
N THR A 8 -3.50 -6.95 -22.56
CA THR A 8 -2.77 -7.75 -21.58
C THR A 8 -3.02 -7.17 -20.19
N ILE A 9 -3.65 -7.95 -19.30
CA ILE A 9 -3.83 -7.61 -17.89
C ILE A 9 -2.45 -7.64 -17.23
N LYS A 10 -1.93 -6.47 -16.82
CA LYS A 10 -0.67 -6.36 -16.07
C LYS A 10 -0.92 -6.62 -14.58
N PHE A 11 -0.16 -7.54 -14.00
CA PHE A 11 -0.24 -7.95 -12.61
C PHE A 11 0.48 -6.92 -11.72
N ILE A 12 -0.17 -6.46 -10.64
CA ILE A 12 0.44 -5.51 -9.69
C ILE A 12 0.37 -6.11 -8.29
N ILE A 13 1.53 -6.20 -7.64
CA ILE A 13 1.70 -6.65 -6.25
C ILE A 13 1.91 -5.43 -5.37
N PHE A 14 1.17 -5.35 -4.26
CA PHE A 14 1.25 -4.25 -3.31
C PHE A 14 2.03 -4.66 -2.06
N VAL A 15 3.16 -4.01 -1.80
CA VAL A 15 3.98 -4.25 -0.60
C VAL A 15 3.95 -3.02 0.29
N PHE A 16 3.65 -3.22 1.57
CA PHE A 16 3.76 -2.19 2.60
C PHE A 16 5.14 -2.28 3.27
N ILE A 17 5.84 -1.16 3.39
CA ILE A 17 7.10 -1.06 4.15
C ILE A 17 6.74 -0.67 5.58
N LEU A 18 7.04 -1.54 6.53
CA LEU A 18 6.88 -1.25 7.95
C LEU A 18 8.09 -0.41 8.42
N SER A 19 8.13 0.89 8.09
CA SER A 19 9.05 1.81 8.75
C SER A 19 8.40 2.33 10.02
N ALA A 20 8.95 1.98 11.18
CA ALA A 20 8.54 2.55 12.46
C ALA A 20 8.82 4.06 12.46
N ILE A 21 7.83 4.86 12.09
CA ILE A 21 7.80 6.30 12.35
C ILE A 21 6.66 6.53 13.34
N PHE A 22 6.94 6.25 14.60
CA PHE A 22 6.20 6.85 15.70
C PHE A 22 6.83 8.21 15.95
N SER A 23 6.14 9.29 15.61
CA SER A 23 6.44 10.60 16.17
C SER A 23 5.50 10.86 17.35
N ASN A 24 6.12 11.06 18.50
CA ASN A 24 5.61 11.57 19.77
C ASN A 24 4.68 10.66 20.61
N ALA A 25 5.31 9.82 21.43
CA ALA A 25 5.03 9.78 22.86
C ALA A 25 6.24 9.18 23.61
N GLY A 26 6.80 9.93 24.56
CA GLY A 26 7.59 9.40 25.68
C GLY A 26 8.92 8.71 25.37
N THR A 27 10.02 9.43 25.57
CA THR A 27 11.32 8.84 25.91
C THR A 27 11.18 7.86 27.09
N PHE A 28 11.42 6.57 26.87
CA PHE A 28 11.91 5.68 27.91
C PHE A 28 12.97 4.73 27.33
N ALA A 29 14.20 4.92 27.78
CA ALA A 29 15.30 4.00 27.55
C ALA A 29 14.97 2.64 28.17
N ALA A 30 14.94 1.59 27.34
CA ALA A 30 15.03 0.22 27.81
C ALA A 30 16.32 -0.38 27.27
N LYS A 31 17.26 -0.61 28.20
CA LYS A 31 18.46 -1.40 28.04
C LYS A 31 18.17 -2.77 27.40
N GLU A 32 19.16 -3.21 26.62
CA GLU A 32 19.48 -4.57 26.19
C GLU A 32 18.59 -5.71 26.71
N GLY A 33 18.10 -6.51 25.76
CA GLY A 33 17.75 -7.91 26.01
C GLY A 33 16.32 -8.30 25.68
N GLY A 34 16.16 -9.11 24.63
CA GLY A 34 15.06 -10.05 24.48
C GLY A 34 13.84 -9.53 23.73
N ALA A 35 13.54 -10.18 22.61
CA ALA A 35 12.29 -10.04 21.88
C ALA A 35 11.08 -10.29 22.81
N LYS A 36 10.47 -9.22 23.30
CA LYS A 36 9.15 -9.31 23.93
C LYS A 36 8.11 -9.38 22.82
N SER A 37 7.36 -10.49 22.83
CA SER A 37 6.17 -10.70 22.00
C SER A 37 5.30 -9.45 21.97
N TYR A 38 4.83 -9.08 20.78
CA TYR A 38 3.90 -7.95 20.52
C TYR A 38 2.66 -7.94 21.45
N LYS A 39 2.39 -9.06 22.13
CA LYS A 39 1.32 -9.24 23.10
C LYS A 39 1.48 -8.40 24.38
N THR A 40 2.71 -8.19 24.87
CA THR A 40 2.91 -7.64 26.23
C THR A 40 2.74 -6.13 26.33
N VAL A 41 2.90 -5.38 25.24
CA VAL A 41 2.80 -3.91 25.26
C VAL A 41 1.33 -3.45 25.14
N LEU A 42 0.49 -4.19 24.40
CA LEU A 42 -0.92 -3.84 24.21
C LEU A 42 -1.83 -4.22 25.38
N GLU A 43 -1.46 -5.22 26.19
CA GLU A 43 -2.24 -5.61 27.37
C GLU A 43 -2.04 -4.66 28.57
N LEU A 44 -0.93 -3.91 28.62
CA LEU A 44 -0.59 -3.03 29.74
C LEU A 44 -1.28 -1.65 29.69
N GLU A 45 -1.87 -1.25 28.56
CA GLU A 45 -2.55 0.05 28.41
C GLU A 45 -4.08 -0.05 28.37
N ARG A 46 -4.66 -1.16 28.85
CA ARG A 46 -6.10 -1.24 29.11
C ARG A 46 -6.51 -0.51 30.40
N GLY A 47 -5.93 0.68 30.62
CA GLY A 47 -5.97 1.43 31.86
C GLY A 47 -6.57 2.83 31.70
N SER A 48 -7.84 2.95 32.08
CA SER A 48 -8.43 4.13 32.76
C SER A 48 -8.58 5.50 32.07
N ASP A 49 -8.08 5.74 30.86
CA ASP A 49 -8.34 7.03 30.17
C ASP A 49 -9.66 6.97 29.35
N PRO A 50 -10.73 7.70 29.73
CA PRO A 50 -12.00 7.74 28.97
C PRO A 50 -11.86 8.38 27.58
N HIS A 51 -10.72 9.00 27.27
CA HIS A 51 -10.40 9.58 25.96
C HIS A 51 -9.52 8.67 25.10
N ALA A 52 -9.04 7.54 25.63
CA ALA A 52 -8.34 6.52 24.85
C ALA A 52 -9.33 5.62 24.09
N THR A 53 -10.19 6.21 23.25
CA THR A 53 -11.05 5.48 22.31
C THR A 53 -10.27 5.06 21.06
N GLY A 54 -9.01 4.63 21.26
CA GLY A 54 -8.14 4.17 20.20
C GLY A 54 -8.76 3.03 19.41
N LEU A 55 -8.22 2.79 18.22
CA LEU A 55 -8.64 1.69 17.38
C LEU A 55 -8.56 0.36 18.16
N LEU A 56 -9.66 -0.39 18.22
CA LEU A 56 -9.77 -1.66 18.95
C LEU A 56 -8.87 -2.74 18.34
N SER A 57 -7.81 -3.16 19.03
CA SER A 57 -6.91 -4.26 18.61
C SER A 57 -7.62 -5.40 17.90
N MET A 58 -7.16 -5.75 16.69
CA MET A 58 -7.62 -6.94 15.99
C MET A 58 -7.45 -8.17 16.89
N THR A 59 -8.46 -9.03 16.88
CA THR A 59 -8.43 -10.31 17.59
C THR A 59 -7.39 -11.25 16.98
N GLU A 60 -6.96 -12.27 17.75
CA GLU A 60 -6.01 -13.28 17.25
C GLU A 60 -6.54 -13.98 15.98
N LYS A 61 -7.85 -14.26 15.92
CA LYS A 61 -8.50 -14.86 14.74
C LYS A 61 -8.43 -13.96 13.51
N GLU A 62 -8.64 -12.65 13.69
CA GLU A 62 -8.53 -11.68 12.60
C GLU A 62 -7.08 -11.54 12.12
N TRP A 63 -6.12 -11.54 13.04
CA TRP A 63 -4.70 -11.56 12.69
C TRP A 63 -4.30 -12.82 11.93
N ASP A 64 -4.76 -13.99 12.37
CA ASP A 64 -4.45 -15.25 11.69
C ASP A 64 -5.05 -15.30 10.29
N LYS A 65 -6.27 -14.78 10.12
CA LYS A 65 -6.90 -14.62 8.81
C LYS A 65 -6.11 -13.65 7.92
N ALA A 66 -5.71 -12.50 8.45
CA ALA A 66 -4.92 -11.53 7.72
C ALA A 66 -3.56 -12.12 7.30
N LYS A 67 -2.85 -12.79 8.22
CA LYS A 67 -1.56 -13.45 7.92
C LYS A 67 -1.68 -14.53 6.84
N LYS A 68 -2.75 -15.32 6.83
CA LYS A 68 -3.00 -16.35 5.81
C LYS A 68 -3.25 -15.78 4.40
N SER A 69 -3.71 -14.53 4.32
CA SER A 69 -3.99 -13.86 3.04
C SER A 69 -2.84 -12.97 2.56
N MET A 70 -1.86 -12.71 3.43
CA MET A 70 -0.68 -11.94 3.11
C MET A 70 0.46 -12.80 2.58
N VAL A 71 1.15 -12.28 1.59
CA VAL A 71 2.42 -12.86 1.12
C VAL A 71 3.62 -12.24 1.82
N ARG A 72 4.67 -13.03 2.05
CA ARG A 72 5.95 -12.54 2.55
C ARG A 72 6.93 -12.37 1.39
N ALA A 73 7.40 -11.14 1.20
CA ALA A 73 8.47 -10.86 0.23
C ALA A 73 9.80 -11.38 0.79
N LYS A 74 10.45 -12.29 0.07
CA LYS A 74 11.82 -12.75 0.35
C LYS A 74 12.85 -11.80 -0.21
N LYS A 75 12.61 -11.29 -1.42
CA LYS A 75 13.47 -10.33 -2.12
C LYS A 75 12.63 -9.39 -2.97
N VAL A 76 13.09 -8.15 -3.09
CA VAL A 76 12.49 -7.13 -3.97
C VAL A 76 13.51 -6.78 -5.04
N LYS A 77 13.17 -7.00 -6.30
CA LYS A 77 13.99 -6.61 -7.46
C LYS A 77 13.84 -5.11 -7.73
N LEU A 78 14.84 -4.53 -8.38
CA LEU A 78 14.73 -3.18 -8.92
C LEU A 78 13.87 -3.21 -10.19
N ASN A 79 12.82 -2.39 -10.22
CA ASN A 79 12.19 -1.98 -11.47
C ASN A 79 13.03 -0.88 -12.14
N SER A 80 12.57 -0.38 -13.29
CA SER A 80 13.32 0.62 -14.08
C SER A 80 13.62 1.89 -13.27
N LEU A 81 12.64 2.39 -12.50
CA LEU A 81 12.81 3.55 -11.62
C LEU A 81 13.85 3.30 -10.51
N GLY A 82 13.81 2.12 -9.88
CA GLY A 82 14.80 1.72 -8.88
C GLY A 82 16.20 1.63 -9.48
N MET A 83 16.35 1.05 -10.67
CA MET A 83 17.61 0.96 -11.38
C MET A 83 18.16 2.32 -11.79
N GLU A 84 17.32 3.21 -12.31
CA GLU A 84 17.72 4.58 -12.66
C GLU A 84 18.33 5.29 -11.45
N ARG A 85 17.66 5.23 -10.30
CA ARG A 85 18.14 5.84 -9.04
C ARG A 85 19.45 5.24 -8.55
N VAL A 86 19.62 3.92 -8.68
CA VAL A 86 20.89 3.24 -8.36
C VAL A 86 21.99 3.66 -9.33
N ASN A 87 21.70 3.71 -10.64
CA ASN A 87 22.65 4.14 -11.66
C ASN A 87 23.08 5.60 -11.49
N GLU A 88 22.20 6.49 -11.04
CA GLU A 88 22.56 7.87 -10.68
C GLU A 88 23.62 7.91 -9.56
N LYS A 89 23.51 7.04 -8.55
CA LYS A 89 24.52 6.93 -7.49
C LYS A 89 25.81 6.30 -8.00
N LEU A 90 25.72 5.25 -8.82
CA LEU A 90 26.88 4.58 -9.41
C LEU A 90 27.69 5.54 -10.30
N LYS A 91 27.01 6.36 -11.12
CA LYS A 91 27.64 7.45 -11.91
C LYS A 91 28.42 8.42 -11.04
N LYS A 92 27.80 8.91 -9.95
CA LYS A 92 28.45 9.84 -9.01
C LYS A 92 29.67 9.23 -8.32
N THR A 93 29.65 7.92 -8.09
CA THR A 93 30.75 7.17 -7.46
C THR A 93 31.73 6.55 -8.47
N LYS A 94 31.59 6.86 -9.77
CA LYS A 94 32.40 6.33 -10.88
C LYS A 94 32.44 4.79 -10.92
N LYS A 95 31.37 4.14 -10.46
CA LYS A 95 31.18 2.68 -10.54
C LYS A 95 30.41 2.33 -11.82
N LYS A 96 30.54 1.08 -12.27
CA LYS A 96 29.83 0.56 -13.46
C LYS A 96 28.31 0.58 -13.24
N GLU A 97 27.57 1.07 -14.23
CA GLU A 97 26.10 1.10 -14.23
C GLU A 97 25.48 -0.29 -14.45
N LEU A 98 24.28 -0.49 -13.91
CA LEU A 98 23.41 -1.64 -14.15
C LEU A 98 22.69 -1.51 -15.50
N ASP A 99 22.44 -2.64 -16.17
CA ASP A 99 21.70 -2.66 -17.43
C ASP A 99 20.19 -2.52 -17.17
N ILE A 100 19.62 -1.38 -17.58
CA ILE A 100 18.19 -1.08 -17.42
C ILE A 100 17.26 -2.12 -18.07
N LYS A 101 17.73 -2.83 -19.11
CA LYS A 101 16.93 -3.86 -19.80
C LYS A 101 16.65 -5.07 -18.92
N SER A 102 17.43 -5.23 -17.86
CA SER A 102 17.31 -6.33 -16.90
C SER A 102 16.41 -5.98 -15.70
N ALA A 103 15.84 -4.76 -15.67
CA ALA A 103 14.87 -4.32 -14.67
C ALA A 103 13.62 -5.20 -14.65
N ALA A 104 13.07 -5.43 -13.46
CA ALA A 104 11.75 -6.01 -13.33
C ALA A 104 10.68 -5.05 -13.90
N ALA A 105 9.62 -5.59 -14.48
CA ALA A 105 8.46 -4.78 -14.83
C ALA A 105 7.77 -4.26 -13.56
N PHE A 106 7.13 -3.08 -13.65
CA PHE A 106 6.31 -2.56 -12.55
C PHE A 106 5.19 -3.56 -12.19
N GLY A 107 5.16 -3.99 -10.93
CA GLY A 107 4.24 -5.00 -10.41
C GLY A 107 4.81 -6.43 -10.33
N GLU A 108 5.99 -6.68 -10.90
CA GLU A 108 6.67 -7.99 -10.93
C GLU A 108 7.96 -8.00 -10.08
N GLU A 109 8.13 -7.03 -9.19
CA GLU A 109 9.36 -6.84 -8.41
C GLU A 109 9.53 -7.87 -7.29
N ILE A 110 8.45 -8.52 -6.85
CA ILE A 110 8.44 -9.30 -5.62
C ILE A 110 8.78 -10.76 -5.88
N ILE A 111 9.83 -11.26 -5.21
CA ILE A 111 10.11 -12.68 -5.08
C ILE A 111 9.56 -13.15 -3.74
N LEU A 112 8.66 -14.13 -3.79
CA LEU A 112 8.00 -14.67 -2.61
C LEU A 112 8.86 -15.72 -1.89
N ASP A 113 8.67 -15.82 -0.58
CA ASP A 113 9.22 -16.91 0.23
C ASP A 113 8.41 -18.19 -0.02
N SER A 114 8.64 -18.86 -1.15
CA SER A 114 8.01 -20.16 -1.45
C SER A 114 8.93 -21.29 -1.02
N ALA A 115 8.42 -22.23 -0.22
CA ALA A 115 9.03 -23.54 -0.06
C ALA A 115 9.02 -24.27 -1.42
N GLY A 116 10.10 -24.18 -2.18
CA GLY A 116 10.37 -25.07 -3.32
C GLY A 116 10.11 -24.56 -4.74
N SER A 117 10.04 -23.25 -5.01
CA SER A 117 10.04 -22.77 -6.41
C SER A 117 11.42 -22.28 -6.84
N THR A 118 12.18 -23.18 -7.47
CA THR A 118 13.45 -22.91 -8.14
C THR A 118 13.19 -22.25 -9.50
N THR A 119 12.69 -21.01 -9.51
CA THR A 119 12.71 -20.24 -10.75
C THR A 119 14.02 -19.46 -10.79
N GLN A 120 14.96 -19.91 -11.62
CA GLN A 120 16.18 -19.18 -11.94
C GLN A 120 15.80 -17.82 -12.52
N SER A 121 15.81 -16.78 -11.69
CA SER A 121 15.83 -15.42 -12.19
C SER A 121 17.27 -14.96 -12.25
N SER A 122 17.69 -14.40 -13.38
CA SER A 122 18.93 -13.62 -13.53
C SER A 122 19.06 -12.68 -12.33
N ASP A 123 19.93 -13.03 -11.40
CA ASP A 123 19.92 -12.39 -10.10
C ASP A 123 20.47 -10.97 -10.27
N GLN A 124 19.62 -9.97 -10.05
CA GLN A 124 20.04 -8.59 -9.96
C GLN A 124 20.91 -8.48 -8.71
N SER A 125 22.23 -8.58 -8.89
CA SER A 125 23.21 -8.38 -7.83
C SER A 125 23.66 -6.93 -7.85
N PHE A 126 23.27 -6.17 -6.85
CA PHE A 126 23.78 -4.84 -6.59
C PHE A 126 24.15 -4.76 -5.11
N GLU A 127 25.25 -4.08 -4.81
CA GLU A 127 25.71 -3.91 -3.43
C GLU A 127 24.74 -3.00 -2.67
N MET A 128 24.50 -3.25 -1.39
CA MET A 128 23.66 -2.37 -0.57
C MET A 128 24.16 -0.92 -0.57
N GLU A 129 25.48 -0.73 -0.64
CA GLU A 129 26.12 0.58 -0.79
C GLU A 129 25.75 1.32 -2.08
N SER A 130 25.23 0.63 -3.10
CA SER A 130 24.77 1.23 -4.36
C SER A 130 23.37 1.83 -4.28
N LEU A 131 22.61 1.57 -3.19
CA LEU A 131 21.29 2.16 -2.99
C LEU A 131 21.38 3.66 -2.67
N PRO A 132 20.49 4.51 -3.23
CA PRO A 132 20.42 5.92 -2.84
C PRO A 132 20.14 6.06 -1.34
N SER A 133 20.80 7.01 -0.67
CA SER A 133 20.61 7.27 0.76
C SER A 133 19.24 7.88 1.07
N VAL A 134 18.65 8.58 0.10
CA VAL A 134 17.33 9.20 0.19
C VAL A 134 16.63 9.04 -1.16
N THR A 135 15.32 8.87 -1.12
CA THR A 135 14.46 8.85 -2.31
C THR A 135 13.15 9.54 -1.99
N ASP A 136 12.71 10.44 -2.88
CA ASP A 136 11.41 11.08 -2.79
C ASP A 136 10.51 10.60 -3.92
N ASN A 137 9.38 9.97 -3.57
CA ASN A 137 8.38 9.54 -4.54
C ASN A 137 7.32 10.62 -4.79
N SER A 138 7.23 11.65 -3.93
CA SER A 138 6.23 12.72 -4.04
C SER A 138 6.40 13.56 -5.31
N VAL A 139 7.61 13.60 -5.88
CA VAL A 139 7.91 14.30 -7.14
C VAL A 139 7.40 13.57 -8.39
N LEU A 140 7.05 12.29 -8.28
CA LEU A 140 6.60 11.48 -9.43
C LEU A 140 5.20 11.89 -9.87
N SER A 141 4.92 11.87 -11.17
CA SER A 141 3.59 12.13 -11.74
C SER A 141 2.54 11.10 -11.28
N SER A 142 2.99 9.90 -10.91
CA SER A 142 2.17 8.86 -10.31
C SER A 142 1.87 9.10 -8.83
N PHE A 143 2.47 10.08 -8.15
CA PHE A 143 2.15 10.34 -6.75
C PHE A 143 0.94 11.28 -6.63
N PRO A 144 -0.18 10.83 -6.03
CA PRO A 144 -1.38 11.64 -5.96
C PRO A 144 -1.18 12.90 -5.10
N PRO A 145 -1.90 14.00 -5.38
CA PRO A 145 -1.82 15.21 -4.56
C PRO A 145 -2.18 14.94 -3.10
N ILE A 146 -1.64 15.74 -2.18
CA ILE A 146 -1.97 15.61 -0.76
C ILE A 146 -3.45 15.94 -0.52
N ARG A 147 -4.12 15.11 0.29
CA ARG A 147 -5.52 15.30 0.70
C ARG A 147 -5.72 15.04 2.18
N SER A 148 -6.84 15.53 2.69
CA SER A 148 -7.27 15.37 4.07
C SER A 148 -8.42 14.37 4.20
N GLN A 149 -8.36 13.54 5.24
CA GLN A 149 -9.50 12.70 5.67
C GLN A 149 -10.56 13.49 6.44
N GLY A 150 -10.28 14.75 6.79
CA GLY A 150 -11.15 15.57 7.61
C GLY A 150 -11.50 14.88 8.95
N SER A 151 -12.78 14.86 9.30
CA SER A 151 -13.30 14.33 10.56
C SER A 151 -13.68 12.85 10.52
N LEU A 152 -13.51 12.17 9.39
CA LEU A 152 -13.76 10.73 9.28
C LEU A 152 -12.55 9.92 9.75
N SER A 153 -12.78 8.79 10.43
CA SER A 153 -11.75 7.87 10.90
C SER A 153 -11.21 6.95 9.78
N SER A 154 -10.88 7.53 8.63
CA SER A 154 -10.59 6.81 7.37
C SER A 154 -9.10 6.73 7.01
N CYS A 155 -8.20 6.93 7.97
CA CYS A 155 -6.74 6.98 7.75
C CYS A 155 -6.18 5.77 7.00
N ALA A 156 -6.56 4.55 7.38
CA ALA A 156 -6.11 3.32 6.72
C ALA A 156 -6.58 3.25 5.25
N SER A 157 -7.81 3.69 4.99
CA SER A 157 -8.36 3.74 3.63
C SER A 157 -7.66 4.80 2.77
N PHE A 158 -7.23 5.93 3.35
CA PHE A 158 -6.35 6.88 2.66
C PHE A 158 -4.98 6.30 2.34
N ALA A 159 -4.32 5.70 3.33
CA ALA A 159 -2.98 5.14 3.14
C ALA A 159 -3.00 4.08 2.03
N VAL A 160 -3.95 3.14 2.10
CA VAL A 160 -4.00 1.99 1.19
C VAL A 160 -4.61 2.35 -0.16
N ALA A 161 -5.85 2.86 -0.21
CA ALA A 161 -6.53 3.10 -1.48
C ALA A 161 -6.07 4.41 -2.12
N TYR A 162 -6.11 5.53 -1.41
CA TYR A 162 -5.81 6.82 -2.02
C TYR A 162 -4.32 6.97 -2.37
N TYR A 163 -3.41 6.75 -1.43
CA TYR A 163 -1.97 6.96 -1.68
C TYR A 163 -1.34 5.78 -2.41
N GLN A 164 -1.34 4.61 -1.79
CA GLN A 164 -0.56 3.49 -2.29
C GLN A 164 -1.16 2.90 -3.58
N MET A 165 -2.44 2.56 -3.59
CA MET A 165 -3.11 1.97 -4.75
C MET A 165 -3.06 2.89 -5.97
N THR A 166 -3.35 4.18 -5.77
CA THR A 166 -3.25 5.17 -6.86
C THR A 166 -1.82 5.26 -7.36
N HIS A 167 -0.84 5.33 -6.45
CA HIS A 167 0.55 5.50 -6.83
C HIS A 167 1.09 4.33 -7.66
N MET A 168 0.93 3.11 -7.17
CA MET A 168 1.42 1.91 -7.87
C MET A 168 0.67 1.67 -9.18
N THR A 169 -0.65 1.91 -9.21
CA THR A 169 -1.43 1.78 -10.45
C THR A 169 -1.00 2.83 -11.47
N GLY A 170 -0.75 4.06 -11.00
CA GLY A 170 -0.25 5.13 -11.84
C GLY A 170 1.12 4.82 -12.42
N MET A 171 2.04 4.26 -11.63
CA MET A 171 3.33 3.78 -12.12
C MET A 171 3.16 2.67 -13.17
N ALA A 172 2.39 1.64 -12.88
CA ALA A 172 2.22 0.49 -13.77
C ALA A 172 1.52 0.84 -15.10
N ARG A 173 0.65 1.85 -15.09
CA ARG A 173 -0.13 2.29 -16.25
C ARG A 173 0.41 3.55 -16.92
N GLY A 174 1.48 4.15 -16.38
CA GLY A 174 2.03 5.42 -16.88
C GLY A 174 1.06 6.59 -16.74
N TRP A 175 0.23 6.61 -15.69
CA TRP A 175 -0.71 7.70 -15.45
C TRP A 175 -0.03 8.86 -14.72
N ASP A 176 -0.28 10.06 -15.23
CA ASP A 176 -0.12 11.28 -14.44
C ASP A 176 -1.36 11.46 -13.56
N VAL A 177 -1.26 11.03 -12.30
CA VAL A 177 -2.31 11.21 -11.30
C VAL A 177 -2.12 12.50 -10.51
N LYS A 178 -0.91 13.07 -10.51
CA LYS A 178 -0.63 14.36 -9.88
C LYS A 178 -1.43 15.47 -10.55
N ASN A 179 -1.49 15.44 -11.89
CA ASN A 179 -2.18 16.45 -12.71
C ASN A 179 -3.50 15.93 -13.30
N ASP A 180 -4.28 15.20 -12.50
CA ASP A 180 -5.58 14.61 -12.89
C ASP A 180 -6.74 15.37 -12.23
N PRO A 181 -7.18 16.54 -12.72
CA PRO A 181 -8.13 17.38 -11.98
C PRO A 181 -9.54 16.78 -11.86
N ASP A 182 -9.90 15.81 -12.71
CA ASP A 182 -11.22 15.20 -12.73
C ASP A 182 -11.35 13.96 -11.82
N ASP A 183 -10.26 13.60 -11.13
CA ASP A 183 -10.21 12.46 -10.22
C ASP A 183 -10.54 11.10 -10.86
N SER A 184 -10.39 11.00 -12.19
CA SER A 184 -10.65 9.76 -12.93
C SER A 184 -9.59 8.69 -12.72
N ARG A 185 -8.43 9.03 -12.14
CA ARG A 185 -7.29 8.11 -11.96
C ARG A 185 -6.81 7.99 -10.52
N LYS A 186 -7.55 8.55 -9.56
CA LYS A 186 -7.27 8.41 -8.12
C LYS A 186 -8.32 7.56 -7.47
N PHE A 187 -7.93 6.62 -6.62
CA PHE A 187 -8.87 5.72 -5.97
C PHE A 187 -9.52 6.35 -4.74
N SER A 188 -10.80 6.00 -4.54
CA SER A 188 -11.63 6.57 -3.49
C SER A 188 -11.34 5.94 -2.13
N PRO A 189 -10.88 6.72 -1.13
CA PRO A 189 -10.84 6.23 0.23
C PRO A 189 -12.26 5.94 0.77
N LYS A 190 -13.31 6.60 0.26
CA LYS A 190 -14.70 6.32 0.66
C LYS A 190 -15.12 4.90 0.29
N TRP A 191 -14.71 4.43 -0.89
CA TRP A 191 -14.96 3.06 -1.34
C TRP A 191 -14.34 2.05 -0.37
N ALA A 192 -13.05 2.22 -0.06
CA ALA A 192 -12.35 1.34 0.87
C ALA A 192 -12.90 1.42 2.29
N TYR A 193 -13.29 2.62 2.72
CA TYR A 193 -13.76 2.87 4.07
C TYR A 193 -15.15 2.29 4.31
N ASN A 194 -16.13 2.70 3.51
CA ASN A 194 -17.55 2.36 3.73
C ASN A 194 -17.83 0.86 3.54
N LEU A 195 -17.02 0.16 2.74
CA LEU A 195 -17.15 -1.29 2.58
C LEU A 195 -16.62 -2.09 3.78
N ASN A 196 -15.75 -1.50 4.60
CA ASN A 196 -15.04 -2.22 5.67
C ASN A 196 -15.24 -1.61 7.06
N ASN A 197 -15.94 -0.49 7.21
CA ASN A 197 -16.06 0.22 8.49
C ASN A 197 -17.12 -0.38 9.42
N GLY A 198 -17.87 -1.39 8.95
CA GLY A 198 -18.93 -2.03 9.72
C GLY A 198 -20.13 -1.11 9.95
N GLY A 199 -20.30 -0.05 9.16
CA GLY A 199 -21.39 0.91 9.32
C GLY A 199 -21.19 1.94 10.43
N GLU A 200 -19.94 2.17 10.86
CA GLU A 200 -19.61 3.14 11.91
C GLU A 200 -18.48 4.08 11.46
N ASN A 201 -18.47 5.32 11.95
CA ASN A 201 -17.31 6.21 11.81
C ASN A 201 -16.23 5.86 12.83
N ARG A 202 -15.54 4.74 12.61
CA ARG A 202 -14.41 4.28 13.43
C ARG A 202 -13.19 3.96 12.60
N GLY A 203 -12.03 3.88 13.27
CA GLY A 203 -10.78 3.51 12.63
C GLY A 203 -10.82 2.10 12.04
N GLN A 204 -9.90 1.83 11.12
CA GLN A 204 -9.66 0.52 10.53
C GLN A 204 -8.19 0.15 10.69
N TYR A 205 -7.92 -1.13 10.93
CA TYR A 205 -6.58 -1.66 10.77
C TYR A 205 -6.22 -1.75 9.30
N TRP A 206 -4.94 -1.51 9.02
CA TRP A 206 -4.40 -1.51 7.67
C TRP A 206 -4.66 -2.79 6.85
N PRO A 207 -4.80 -4.03 7.40
CA PRO A 207 -5.11 -5.19 6.57
C PRO A 207 -6.53 -5.16 6.00
N GLN A 208 -7.47 -4.46 6.64
CA GLN A 208 -8.89 -4.52 6.28
C GLN A 208 -9.16 -3.96 4.86
N PRO A 209 -8.63 -2.78 4.45
CA PRO A 209 -8.70 -2.36 3.05
C PRO A 209 -8.10 -3.40 2.08
N TYR A 210 -6.98 -4.03 2.44
CA TYR A 210 -6.33 -5.03 1.59
C TYR A 210 -7.12 -6.33 1.44
N GLU A 211 -7.94 -6.73 2.41
CA GLU A 211 -8.82 -7.90 2.26
C GLU A 211 -9.93 -7.68 1.22
N MET A 212 -10.28 -6.42 0.98
CA MET A 212 -11.36 -6.01 0.08
C MET A 212 -10.86 -5.80 -1.36
N LEU A 213 -9.70 -5.16 -1.54
CA LEU A 213 -9.18 -4.78 -2.85
C LEU A 213 -9.01 -5.95 -3.86
N PRO A 214 -8.56 -7.16 -3.47
CA PRO A 214 -8.49 -8.31 -4.38
C PRO A 214 -9.86 -8.83 -4.81
N LYS A 215 -10.92 -8.55 -4.05
CA LYS A 215 -12.28 -9.06 -4.31
C LYS A 215 -13.08 -8.08 -5.14
N HIS A 216 -13.03 -6.80 -4.79
CA HIS A 216 -13.91 -5.77 -5.36
C HIS A 216 -13.16 -4.68 -6.14
N GLY A 217 -11.83 -4.65 -6.05
CA GLY A 217 -11.02 -3.56 -6.57
C GLY A 217 -11.36 -2.26 -5.87
N CYS A 218 -11.26 -1.14 -6.59
CA CYS A 218 -11.56 0.17 -6.04
C CYS A 218 -12.17 1.11 -7.07
N ALA A 219 -13.22 1.81 -6.68
CA ALA A 219 -13.76 2.92 -7.48
C ALA A 219 -12.80 4.12 -7.45
N THR A 220 -12.84 4.93 -8.51
CA THR A 220 -12.12 6.20 -8.55
C THR A 220 -12.85 7.24 -7.71
N LEU A 221 -12.17 8.32 -7.37
CA LEU A 221 -12.76 9.48 -6.70
C LEU A 221 -13.81 10.17 -7.58
N LYS A 222 -13.66 10.13 -8.91
CA LYS A 222 -14.70 10.55 -9.86
C LYS A 222 -15.98 9.74 -9.73
N ASP A 223 -15.85 8.42 -9.67
CA ASP A 223 -17.01 7.51 -9.62
C ASP A 223 -17.63 7.47 -8.21
N PHE A 224 -16.83 7.61 -7.16
CA PHE A 224 -17.31 7.66 -5.78
C PHE A 224 -16.57 8.73 -4.96
N PRO A 225 -17.06 9.98 -4.98
CA PRO A 225 -16.41 11.11 -4.33
C PRO A 225 -16.29 10.97 -2.82
N TYR A 226 -15.22 11.56 -2.28
CA TYR A 226 -14.93 11.59 -0.85
C TYR A 226 -15.20 12.98 -0.26
N THR A 227 -15.91 13.01 0.86
CA THR A 227 -16.11 14.21 1.68
C THR A 227 -15.71 13.88 3.11
N GLY A 228 -14.71 14.59 3.65
CA GLY A 228 -14.15 14.36 4.99
C GLY A 228 -14.99 14.95 6.13
N ASP A 229 -16.31 14.84 6.05
CA ASP A 229 -17.24 15.38 7.03
C ASP A 229 -18.06 14.27 7.68
N ALA A 230 -17.83 14.03 8.97
CA ALA A 230 -18.51 13.02 9.75
C ALA A 230 -19.95 13.41 10.14
N SER A 231 -20.33 14.70 10.00
CA SER A 231 -21.68 15.16 10.35
C SER A 231 -22.75 14.65 9.40
N ASP A 232 -22.40 14.41 8.12
CA ASP A 232 -23.27 13.70 7.18
C ASP A 232 -22.98 12.19 7.21
N PRO A 233 -23.92 11.37 7.73
CA PRO A 233 -23.72 9.93 7.82
C PRO A 233 -23.54 9.27 6.46
N LYS A 234 -24.01 9.88 5.35
CA LYS A 234 -23.77 9.35 4.00
C LYS A 234 -22.28 9.26 3.66
N ASN A 235 -21.43 10.07 4.30
CA ASN A 235 -19.99 10.03 4.01
C ASN A 235 -19.33 8.73 4.49
N HIS A 236 -19.90 8.03 5.48
CA HIS A 236 -19.40 6.75 5.98
C HIS A 236 -20.39 5.57 5.87
N LEU A 237 -21.67 5.80 5.54
CA LEU A 237 -22.68 4.74 5.42
C LEU A 237 -23.10 4.43 3.98
N SER A 238 -22.90 5.35 3.03
CA SER A 238 -23.39 5.14 1.66
C SER A 238 -22.53 4.12 0.91
N LEU A 239 -23.19 3.30 0.09
CA LEU A 239 -22.56 2.44 -0.90
C LEU A 239 -22.97 2.90 -2.31
N PRO A 240 -22.14 2.69 -3.35
CA PRO A 240 -22.52 3.04 -4.72
C PRO A 240 -23.70 2.21 -5.19
N LEU A 241 -24.79 2.88 -5.57
CA LEU A 241 -26.01 2.23 -6.06
C LEU A 241 -25.95 1.92 -7.56
N ASN A 242 -25.03 2.56 -8.30
CA ASN A 242 -24.86 2.34 -9.73
C ASN A 242 -23.95 1.13 -9.98
N SER A 243 -24.49 0.07 -10.59
CA SER A 243 -23.76 -1.15 -10.93
C SER A 243 -22.56 -0.93 -11.88
N ALA A 244 -22.56 0.14 -12.68
CA ALA A 244 -21.42 0.49 -13.53
C ALA A 244 -20.17 0.80 -12.70
N ILE A 245 -20.31 1.44 -11.53
CA ILE A 245 -19.20 1.77 -10.63
C ILE A 245 -18.54 0.48 -10.13
N TRP A 246 -19.35 -0.51 -9.72
CA TRP A 246 -18.85 -1.81 -9.29
C TRP A 246 -18.13 -2.57 -10.40
N ARG A 247 -18.69 -2.58 -11.61
CA ARG A 247 -18.04 -3.21 -12.77
C ARG A 247 -16.71 -2.53 -13.12
N ASN A 248 -16.65 -1.21 -13.03
CA ASN A 248 -15.41 -0.46 -13.26
C ASN A 248 -14.36 -0.76 -12.18
N ALA A 249 -14.77 -0.81 -10.91
CA ALA A 249 -13.89 -1.09 -9.77
C ALA A 249 -13.15 -2.43 -9.91
N ILE A 250 -13.83 -3.46 -10.42
CA ILE A 250 -13.27 -4.82 -10.63
C ILE A 250 -12.07 -4.81 -11.58
N ASN A 251 -11.96 -3.85 -12.50
CA ASN A 251 -10.81 -3.70 -13.41
C ASN A 251 -9.54 -3.20 -12.70
N TYR A 252 -9.63 -2.88 -11.41
CA TYR A 252 -8.55 -2.39 -10.57
C TYR A 252 -8.25 -3.33 -9.40
N ARG A 253 -8.71 -4.58 -9.44
CA ARG A 253 -8.36 -5.57 -8.41
C ARG A 253 -6.85 -5.73 -8.31
N ILE A 254 -6.36 -5.72 -7.08
CA ILE A 254 -4.97 -6.08 -6.79
C ILE A 254 -4.86 -7.60 -6.80
N ASN A 255 -3.72 -8.14 -7.24
CA ASN A 255 -3.52 -9.59 -7.28
C ASN A 255 -3.26 -10.14 -5.87
N GLN A 256 -2.27 -9.55 -5.20
CA GLN A 256 -1.81 -9.95 -3.88
C GLN A 256 -1.27 -8.76 -3.11
N TYR A 257 -1.28 -8.88 -1.79
CA TYR A 257 -0.73 -7.91 -0.86
C TYR A 257 0.09 -8.64 0.21
N GLY A 258 1.05 -7.93 0.79
CA GLY A 258 2.01 -8.57 1.65
C GLY A 258 2.87 -7.59 2.43
N PHE A 259 3.83 -8.16 3.14
CA PHE A 259 4.84 -7.42 3.87
C PHE A 259 6.24 -7.82 3.40
N ALA A 260 7.16 -6.86 3.44
CA ALA A 260 8.58 -7.11 3.38
C ALA A 260 9.16 -6.99 4.79
N ASP A 261 9.91 -8.01 5.20
CA ASP A 261 10.56 -8.07 6.50
C ASP A 261 12.07 -7.90 6.29
N PHE A 262 12.59 -6.74 6.67
CA PHE A 262 13.99 -6.36 6.51
C PHE A 262 14.83 -6.63 7.76
N ASN A 263 14.25 -7.26 8.80
CA ASN A 263 14.92 -7.50 10.08
C ASN A 263 15.60 -8.87 10.20
N ASN A 264 15.59 -9.69 9.15
CA ASN A 264 16.25 -11.00 9.10
C ASN A 264 17.55 -10.98 8.26
N ASN A 265 18.46 -10.05 8.57
CA ASN A 265 19.88 -10.16 8.19
C ASN A 265 20.66 -10.82 9.32
#